data_AF-A0A834A9D1-F1
#
_entry.id   AF-A0A834A9D1-F1
#
_cell.length_a   1.000
_cell.length_b   1.000
_cell.length_c   1.000
_cell.angle_alpha   90.00
_cell.angle_beta   90.00
_cell.angle_gamma   90.00
#
_symmetry.space_group_name_H-M   'P 1'
#
loop_
_entity.id
_entity.type
_entity.pdbx_description
1 polymer ?
#
loop_
_entity_poly.entity_id
_entity_poly.type
_entity_poly.pdbx_seq_one_letter_code
_entity_poly.pdbx_strand_id
1 'polypeptide(L)' 'MFSPDQENHPSKAPVKYGELIVLGYNGSLPNGDRGRRKSRFALFKRPKANGVKPSTVHIACTPQAAKVKKQTKNPVN' A
#
# COMPACT_ATOMS: atom_id res chain seq x y z
N MET A 1 -23.34 -28.27 1.84
CA MET A 1 -23.12 -27.04 1.06
C MET A 1 -22.00 -26.28 1.75
N PHE A 2 -20.79 -26.26 1.18
CA PHE A 2 -19.65 -25.52 1.69
C PHE A 2 -19.42 -24.32 0.77
N SER A 3 -19.53 -23.11 1.31
CA SER A 3 -19.19 -21.87 0.60
C SER A 3 -17.67 -21.80 0.35
N PRO A 4 -17.20 -21.45 -0.85
CA PRO A 4 -15.77 -21.44 -1.17
C PRO A 4 -15.01 -20.19 -0.66
N ASP A 5 -15.61 -19.34 0.16
CA ASP A 5 -14.98 -18.11 0.67
C ASP A 5 -14.24 -18.29 2.02
N GLN A 6 -13.96 -19.52 2.44
CA GLN A 6 -13.31 -19.81 3.71
C GLN A 6 -11.82 -20.15 3.55
N GLU A 7 -11.03 -19.27 2.92
CA GLU A 7 -9.57 -19.29 3.05
C GLU A 7 -9.03 -17.94 3.55
N ASN A 8 -9.32 -17.64 4.82
CA ASN A 8 -8.41 -16.84 5.63
C ASN A 8 -8.67 -17.12 7.12
N HIS A 9 -8.08 -18.18 7.64
CA HIS A 9 -8.00 -18.40 9.09
C HIS A 9 -7.02 -17.38 9.70
N PRO A 10 -7.45 -16.43 10.55
CA PRO A 10 -6.54 -15.48 11.19
C PRO A 10 -6.07 -16.03 12.55
N SER A 11 -5.62 -17.29 12.60
CA SER A 11 -5.05 -17.88 13.84
C SER A 11 -3.54 -17.66 13.97
N LYS A 12 -2.90 -17.06 12.95
CA LYS A 12 -1.48 -16.69 12.97
C LYS A 12 -1.39 -15.18 12.90
N ALA A 13 -0.68 -14.58 13.85
CA ALA A 13 -0.42 -13.14 13.87
C ALA A 13 0.07 -12.66 12.47
N PRO A 14 -0.36 -11.47 12.00
CA PRO A 14 0.07 -10.96 10.71
C PRO A 14 1.60 -10.95 10.60
N VAL A 15 2.13 -11.54 9.52
CA VAL A 15 3.58 -11.61 9.31
C VAL A 15 4.15 -10.19 9.26
N LYS A 16 5.13 -9.90 10.12
CA LYS A 16 5.81 -8.60 10.17
C LYS A 16 7.02 -8.60 9.24
N TYR A 17 7.08 -7.65 8.32
CA TYR A 17 8.21 -7.48 7.41
C TYR A 17 9.34 -6.64 8.00
N GLY A 18 9.02 -5.69 8.87
CA GLY A 18 10.02 -4.81 9.46
C GLY A 18 9.40 -3.53 10.01
N GLU A 19 10.24 -2.55 10.33
CA GLU A 19 9.83 -1.26 10.87
C GLU A 19 10.63 -0.11 10.25
N LEU A 20 9.99 1.04 10.13
CA LEU A 20 10.59 2.32 9.78
C LEU A 20 10.58 3.19 11.03
N ILE A 21 11.74 3.75 11.38
CA ILE A 21 11.92 4.65 12.52
C ILE A 21 12.37 6.02 12.02
N VAL A 22 11.68 7.07 12.44
CA VAL A 22 12.06 8.47 12.21
C VAL A 22 13.05 8.89 13.29
N LEU A 23 14.30 9.09 12.90
CA LEU A 23 15.36 9.59 13.77
C LEU A 23 15.21 11.11 13.96
N GLY A 24 15.62 11.62 15.13
CA GLY A 24 15.56 13.06 15.44
C GLY A 24 14.15 13.61 15.75
N TYR A 25 13.14 12.75 15.89
CA TYR A 25 11.79 13.17 16.30
C TYR A 25 11.69 13.27 17.84
N ASN A 26 11.99 14.44 18.39
CA ASN A 26 12.03 14.70 19.84
C ASN A 26 10.66 14.85 20.54
N GLY A 27 9.55 14.56 19.86
CA GLY A 27 8.20 14.36 20.43
C GLY A 27 7.65 15.45 21.38
N SER A 28 6.78 16.33 20.88
CA SER A 28 5.42 16.57 21.41
C SER A 28 4.79 17.77 20.68
N LEU A 29 3.48 17.71 20.45
CA LEU A 29 2.68 18.90 20.21
C LEU A 29 1.75 19.03 21.43
N PRO A 30 1.69 20.21 22.08
CA PRO A 30 0.98 20.40 23.36
C PRO A 30 -0.54 20.15 23.28
N ASN A 31 -1.12 20.02 22.09
CA ASN A 31 -2.57 19.88 21.87
C ASN A 31 -3.06 18.45 21.63
N GLY A 32 -2.35 17.44 22.15
CA GLY A 32 -2.83 16.07 22.20
C GLY A 32 -2.83 15.32 20.87
N ASP A 33 -2.96 14.01 20.98
CA ASP A 33 -2.85 13.00 19.92
C ASP A 33 -4.00 13.07 18.90
N ARG A 34 -4.18 14.23 18.23
CA ARG A 34 -5.09 14.44 17.08
C ARG A 34 -4.55 13.74 15.81
N GLY A 35 -4.15 12.47 15.93
CA GLY A 35 -3.65 11.68 14.81
C GLY A 35 -2.14 11.50 14.78
N ARG A 36 -1.57 10.93 15.85
CA ARG A 36 -0.49 9.94 15.80
C ARG A 36 0.61 10.20 14.76
N ARG A 37 1.48 11.18 15.00
CA ARG A 37 2.80 11.21 14.32
C ARG A 37 3.77 10.31 15.08
N LYS A 38 3.53 8.99 15.08
CA LYS A 38 4.48 8.04 15.70
C LYS A 38 5.79 8.06 14.93
N SER A 39 6.90 8.17 15.65
CA SER A 39 8.26 7.99 15.11
C SER A 39 8.52 6.57 14.64
N ARG A 40 7.62 5.62 14.91
CA ARG A 40 7.76 4.20 14.58
C ARG A 40 6.58 3.69 13.77
N PHE A 41 6.87 3.09 12.62
CA PHE A 41 5.90 2.52 11.70
C PHE A 41 6.26 1.07 11.36
N ALA A 42 5.38 0.11 11.65
CA ALA A 42 5.62 -1.30 11.37
C ALA A 42 4.94 -1.75 10.05
N LEU A 43 5.68 -2.49 9.23
CA LEU A 43 5.23 -3.05 7.96
C LEU A 43 4.81 -4.50 8.16
N PHE A 44 3.57 -4.83 7.79
CA PHE A 44 3.02 -6.19 7.89
C PHE A 44 2.54 -6.68 6.52
N LYS A 45 2.45 -8.01 6.39
CA LYS A 45 1.84 -8.69 5.24
C LYS A 45 0.39 -8.24 5.10
N ARG A 46 0.05 -7.77 3.90
CA ARG A 46 -1.33 -7.40 3.56
C ARG A 46 -2.18 -8.63 3.26
N PRO A 47 -3.49 -8.62 3.55
CA PRO A 47 -4.41 -9.68 3.13
C PRO A 47 -4.44 -9.87 1.61
N LYS A 48 -4.40 -8.76 0.85
CA LYS A 48 -4.31 -8.76 -0.62
C LYS A 48 -2.99 -8.13 -1.06
N ALA A 49 -2.28 -8.81 -1.95
CA ALA A 49 -1.04 -8.30 -2.51
C ALA A 49 -1.30 -7.03 -3.33
N ASN A 50 -0.47 -6.01 -3.11
CA ASN A 50 -0.51 -4.73 -3.83
C ASN A 50 0.84 -4.37 -4.48
N GLY A 51 1.79 -5.31 -4.48
CA GLY A 51 3.07 -5.14 -5.16
C GLY A 51 2.88 -5.04 -6.67
N VAL A 52 3.66 -4.18 -7.31
CA VAL A 52 3.68 -4.01 -8.76
C VAL A 52 4.98 -4.54 -9.33
N LYS A 53 4.93 -5.08 -10.55
CA LYS A 53 6.11 -5.44 -11.35
C LYS A 53 6.09 -4.63 -12.65
N PRO A 54 7.26 -4.31 -13.24
CA PRO A 54 7.30 -3.70 -14.56
C PRO A 54 6.49 -4.51 -15.58
N SER A 55 5.80 -3.80 -16.47
CA SER A 55 5.02 -4.36 -17.57
C SER A 55 5.44 -3.73 -18.90
N THR A 56 4.78 -4.13 -19.99
CA THR A 56 5.04 -3.63 -21.35
C THR A 56 5.14 -2.10 -21.40
N VAL A 57 6.19 -1.62 -22.06
CA VAL A 57 6.41 -0.19 -22.31
C VAL A 57 5.56 0.24 -23.50
N HIS A 58 4.72 1.26 -23.32
CA HIS A 58 3.95 1.86 -24.39
C HIS A 58 4.47 3.27 -24.70
N ILE A 59 4.74 3.54 -25.98
CA ILE A 59 5.06 4.88 -26.44
C ILE A 59 3.73 5.58 -26.71
N ALA A 60 3.39 6.56 -25.86
CA ALA A 60 2.20 7.37 -26.03
C ALA A 60 2.59 8.79 -26.48
N CYS A 61 2.03 9.26 -27.60
CA CYS A 61 2.10 10.66 -27.99
C CYS A 61 1.24 11.46 -27.01
N THR A 62 1.84 12.38 -26.26
CA THR A 62 1.11 13.10 -25.22
C THR A 62 0.92 14.55 -25.57
N PRO A 63 -0.35 15.03 -25.66
CA PRO A 63 -0.64 16.39 -26.04
C PRO A 63 -0.11 17.35 -24.97
N GLN A 64 0.29 18.56 -25.38
CA GLN A 64 0.94 19.56 -24.52
C GLN A 64 0.09 19.95 -23.29
N ALA A 65 -1.23 19.77 -23.35
CA ALA A 65 -2.16 20.07 -22.26
C ALA A 65 -2.35 18.90 -21.25
N ALA A 66 -1.78 17.71 -21.50
CA ALA A 66 -1.98 16.56 -20.62
C ALA A 66 -1.19 16.74 -19.30
N LYS A 67 -1.91 16.72 -18.17
CA LYS A 67 -1.33 16.77 -16.82
C LYS A 67 -1.09 15.40 -16.18
N VAL A 68 -1.79 14.36 -16.66
CA VAL A 68 -1.77 13.00 -16.10
C VAL A 68 -1.87 11.96 -17.22
N LYS A 69 -1.12 10.86 -17.10
CA LYS A 69 -1.24 9.67 -17.96
C LYS A 69 -1.65 8.47 -17.09
N LYS A 70 -2.68 7.72 -17.47
CA LYS A 70 -3.15 6.53 -16.73
C LYS A 70 -3.26 5.36 -17.70
N GLN A 71 -2.65 4.24 -17.36
CA GLN A 71 -2.75 2.99 -18.13
C GLN A 71 -3.76 2.07 -17.46
N THR A 72 -4.84 1.71 -18.17
CA THR A 72 -5.79 0.67 -17.77
C THR A 72 -5.44 -0.64 -18.46
N LYS A 73 -5.57 -1.77 -17.77
CA LYS A 73 -5.49 -3.08 -18.42
C LYS A 73 -6.72 -3.25 -19.31
N ASN A 74 -6.54 -3.61 -20.58
CA ASN A 74 -7.67 -3.93 -21.46
C ASN A 74 -8.39 -5.19 -20.91
N PRO A 75 -9.73 -5.26 -20.99
CA PRO A 75 -10.43 -6.51 -20.69
C PRO A 75 -10.00 -7.57 -21.72
N VAL A 76 -9.58 -8.73 -21.22
CA VAL A 76 -9.46 -9.94 -22.04
C VAL A 76 -10.90 -10.39 -22.30
N ASN A 77 -11.30 -10.45 -23.57
CA ASN A 77 -12.59 -11.00 -24.01
C ASN A 77 -12.53 -12.52 -23.95
#